data_AF-X1NI81-F1
#
_entry.id   AF-X1NI81-F1
#
_cell.length_a   1.000
_cell.length_b   1.000
_cell.length_c   1.000
_cell.angle_alpha   90.00
_cell.angle_beta   90.00
_cell.angle_gamma   90.00
#
_symmetry.space_group_name_H-M   'P 1'
#
loop_
_entity.id
_entity.type
_entity.pdbx_description
1 polymer ?
#
loop_
_entity_poly.entity_id
_entity_poly.type
_entity_poly.pdbx_seq_one_letter_code
_entity_poly.pdbx_strand_id
1 'polypeptide(L)'
;VFFTGISAKPVYLFIKDGKAELRDATHLWGKDSFETEDIIRTELGKDVEVCCIGQSGENLSLISGVMNNKGRAAGRSGLGAVMGSKKLKAVAVKGNMKIPIADEKRAKQLRRKYLGELSQPIAGIFKNFGTPAFTAQMAHSGDSPVKNWGGVGVVDFPDVELIGLDPVMERQSKKFACYRCPFGCGGHMKAGTEYEYEAGAHKPEYETLSMFGSNCLNNNIESIIKVADICNRYGLDTISAGATIAFAIECYENGIITKADTDGIEMTWGN
;
A
#
# COMPACT_ATOMS: atom_id res chain seq x y z
N VAL A 1 6.85 18.57 -8.77
CA VAL A 1 5.80 19.36 -9.46
C VAL A 1 4.91 19.97 -8.40
N PHE A 2 4.62 21.27 -8.47
CA PHE A 2 3.70 21.93 -7.53
C PHE A 2 2.37 22.18 -8.23
N PHE A 3 1.26 21.76 -7.60
CA PHE A 3 -0.09 21.96 -8.13
C PHE A 3 -0.82 23.01 -7.30
N THR A 4 -1.35 24.03 -7.96
CA THR A 4 -2.19 25.09 -7.37
C THR A 4 -3.52 25.16 -8.11
N GLY A 5 -4.54 25.75 -7.48
CA GLY A 5 -5.90 25.79 -8.03
C GLY A 5 -6.62 24.44 -8.02
N ILE A 6 -7.74 24.39 -8.74
CA ILE A 6 -8.64 23.23 -8.93
C ILE A 6 -9.07 23.24 -10.40
N SER A 7 -8.98 22.09 -11.08
CA SER A 7 -9.43 21.98 -12.46
C SER A 7 -10.96 21.99 -12.56
N ALA A 8 -11.51 22.51 -13.66
CA ALA A 8 -12.96 22.50 -13.90
C ALA A 8 -13.50 21.06 -14.08
N LYS A 9 -12.69 20.17 -14.65
CA LYS A 9 -12.99 18.76 -14.92
C LYS A 9 -11.81 17.85 -14.52
N PRO A 10 -11.99 16.53 -14.38
CA PRO A 10 -10.89 15.60 -14.18
C PRO A 10 -9.78 15.76 -15.23
N VAL A 11 -8.54 15.87 -14.77
CA VAL A 11 -7.34 15.96 -15.60
C VAL A 11 -6.23 15.04 -15.08
N TYR A 12 -5.30 14.69 -15.95
CA TYR A 12 -4.01 14.12 -15.54
C TYR A 12 -2.87 14.95 -16.12
N LEU A 13 -1.74 15.02 -15.40
CA LEU A 13 -0.53 15.67 -15.89
C LEU A 13 0.30 14.65 -16.65
N PHE A 14 0.67 14.94 -17.90
CA PHE A 14 1.70 14.20 -18.62
C PHE A 14 2.97 15.03 -18.73
N ILE A 15 4.10 14.43 -18.34
CA ILE A 15 5.43 15.02 -18.50
C ILE A 15 6.24 14.12 -19.42
N LYS A 16 6.69 14.67 -20.56
CA LYS A 16 7.61 14.01 -21.49
C LYS A 16 8.85 14.85 -21.72
N ASP A 17 10.01 14.34 -21.29
CA ASP A 17 11.32 14.98 -21.50
C ASP A 17 11.33 16.48 -21.13
N GLY A 18 10.76 16.79 -19.96
CA GLY A 18 10.67 18.15 -19.43
C GLY A 18 9.50 19.00 -19.94
N LYS A 19 8.74 18.53 -20.94
CA LYS A 19 7.51 19.18 -21.41
C LYS A 19 6.31 18.67 -20.63
N ALA A 20 5.51 19.57 -20.09
CA ALA A 20 4.37 19.26 -19.25
C ALA A 20 3.06 19.71 -19.93
N GLU A 21 2.04 18.86 -19.90
CA GLU A 21 0.69 19.18 -20.38
C GLU A 21 -0.38 18.53 -19.50
N LEU A 22 -1.47 19.27 -19.24
CA LEU A 22 -2.66 18.71 -18.60
C LEU A 22 -3.57 18.13 -19.69
N ARG A 23 -3.95 16.86 -19.51
CA ARG A 23 -4.84 16.12 -20.42
C ARG A 23 -6.16 15.80 -19.72
N ASP A 24 -7.22 15.62 -20.51
CA ASP A 24 -8.51 15.18 -19.99
C ASP A 24 -8.38 13.80 -19.31
N ALA A 25 -9.01 13.64 -18.15
CA ALA A 25 -9.05 12.38 -17.41
C ALA A 25 -10.49 11.97 -17.06
N THR A 26 -11.48 12.48 -17.79
CA THR A 26 -12.90 12.20 -17.51
C THR A 26 -13.19 10.71 -17.66
N HIS A 27 -12.55 10.05 -18.64
CA HIS A 27 -12.65 8.60 -18.86
C HIS A 27 -11.92 7.75 -17.82
N LEU A 28 -11.03 8.36 -17.02
CA LEU A 28 -10.31 7.70 -15.93
C LEU A 28 -11.00 7.89 -14.58
N TRP A 29 -11.86 8.90 -14.44
CA TRP A 29 -12.53 9.20 -13.18
C TRP A 29 -13.49 8.07 -12.82
N GLY A 30 -13.45 7.59 -11.57
CA GLY A 30 -14.19 6.42 -11.10
C GLY A 30 -13.45 5.09 -11.28
N LYS A 31 -12.34 5.06 -12.03
CA LYS A 31 -11.48 3.88 -12.19
C LYS A 31 -10.61 3.64 -10.96
N ASP A 32 -10.33 2.39 -10.67
CA ASP A 32 -9.38 2.05 -9.62
C ASP A 32 -7.94 2.45 -10.04
N SER A 33 -7.00 2.40 -9.10
CA SER A 33 -5.61 2.80 -9.36
C SER A 33 -4.93 1.91 -10.40
N PHE A 34 -5.28 0.61 -10.48
CA PHE A 34 -4.65 -0.34 -11.39
C PHE A 34 -5.16 -0.13 -12.81
N GLU A 35 -6.48 -0.02 -12.98
CA GLU A 35 -7.13 0.34 -14.24
C GLU A 35 -6.58 1.67 -14.76
N THR A 36 -6.43 2.67 -13.88
CA THR A 36 -5.90 3.99 -14.24
C THR A 36 -4.48 3.89 -14.80
N GLU A 37 -3.59 3.15 -14.11
CA GLU A 37 -2.23 2.92 -14.59
C GLU A 37 -2.20 2.18 -15.93
N ASP A 38 -3.02 1.13 -16.09
CA ASP A 38 -3.04 0.30 -17.30
C ASP A 38 -3.58 1.08 -18.52
N ILE A 39 -4.63 1.88 -18.34
CA ILE A 39 -5.19 2.72 -19.41
C ILE A 39 -4.15 3.77 -19.85
N ILE A 40 -3.52 4.48 -18.89
CA ILE A 40 -2.50 5.48 -19.22
C ILE A 40 -1.28 4.84 -19.90
N ARG A 41 -0.82 3.67 -19.45
CA ARG A 41 0.29 2.93 -20.10
C ARG A 41 -0.08 2.46 -21.50
N THR A 42 -1.35 2.10 -21.73
CA THR A 42 -1.86 1.75 -23.05
C THR A 42 -1.85 2.96 -23.99
N GLU A 43 -2.28 4.13 -23.50
CA GLU A 43 -2.32 5.38 -24.27
C GLU A 43 -0.93 5.95 -24.58
N LEU A 44 0.03 5.86 -23.65
CA LEU A 44 1.31 6.60 -23.71
C LEU A 44 2.54 5.73 -23.95
N GLY A 45 2.38 4.41 -23.85
CA GLY A 45 3.44 3.41 -23.97
C GLY A 45 3.88 2.82 -22.61
N LYS A 46 4.39 1.58 -22.66
CA LYS A 46 4.74 0.78 -21.48
C LYS A 46 5.86 1.35 -20.61
N ASP A 47 6.66 2.26 -21.16
CA ASP A 47 7.79 2.94 -20.51
C ASP A 47 7.39 4.21 -19.74
N VAL A 48 6.09 4.54 -19.69
CA VAL A 48 5.58 5.60 -18.80
C VAL A 48 5.45 5.08 -17.37
N GLU A 49 5.86 5.89 -16.41
CA GLU A 49 5.59 5.67 -14.99
C GLU A 49 4.45 6.58 -14.56
N VAL A 50 3.54 6.05 -13.75
CA VAL A 50 2.30 6.73 -13.37
C VAL A 50 2.16 6.68 -11.86
N CYS A 51 1.80 7.81 -11.25
CA CYS A 51 1.14 7.81 -9.95
C CYS A 51 -0.27 8.38 -10.07
N CYS A 52 -1.22 7.84 -9.34
CA CYS A 52 -2.63 8.16 -9.46
C CYS A 52 -3.38 8.00 -8.13
N ILE A 53 -4.61 8.50 -8.10
CA ILE A 53 -5.56 8.23 -7.01
C ILE A 53 -6.58 7.19 -7.48
N GLY A 54 -7.01 6.31 -6.57
CA GLY A 54 -8.22 5.50 -6.77
C GLY A 54 -9.48 6.25 -6.35
N GLN A 55 -10.62 5.57 -6.29
CA GLN A 55 -11.91 6.19 -5.95
C GLN A 55 -11.92 6.84 -4.56
N SER A 56 -11.10 6.36 -3.61
CA SER A 56 -11.05 6.98 -2.27
C SER A 56 -10.53 8.42 -2.30
N GLY A 57 -9.55 8.72 -3.17
CA GLY A 57 -9.05 10.07 -3.37
C GLY A 57 -10.06 10.95 -4.09
N GLU A 58 -10.77 10.41 -5.08
CA GLU A 58 -11.85 11.10 -5.79
C GLU A 58 -12.99 11.50 -4.85
N ASN A 59 -13.33 10.62 -3.91
CA ASN A 59 -14.35 10.82 -2.87
C ASN A 59 -13.83 11.58 -1.64
N LEU A 60 -12.61 12.14 -1.70
CA LEU A 60 -12.01 12.96 -0.64
C LEU A 60 -11.90 12.26 0.72
N SER A 61 -11.73 10.94 0.73
CA SER A 61 -11.49 10.20 1.98
C SER A 61 -10.23 10.72 2.67
N LEU A 62 -10.32 11.06 3.96
CA LEU A 62 -9.20 11.60 4.75
C LEU A 62 -8.06 10.59 4.95
N ILE A 63 -8.32 9.32 4.64
CA ILE A 63 -7.36 8.21 4.72
C ILE A 63 -6.91 7.74 3.32
N SER A 64 -7.15 8.53 2.28
CA SER A 64 -6.72 8.21 0.92
C SER A 64 -5.27 8.62 0.65
N GLY A 65 -4.58 7.79 -0.12
CA GLY A 65 -3.21 7.97 -0.57
C GLY A 65 -3.09 8.12 -2.09
N VAL A 66 -1.85 8.31 -2.53
CA VAL A 66 -1.48 8.29 -3.95
C VAL A 66 -0.74 6.98 -4.23
N MET A 67 -1.18 6.28 -5.28
CA MET A 67 -0.71 4.96 -5.64
C MET A 67 0.19 5.02 -6.87
N ASN A 68 1.16 4.12 -6.95
CA ASN A 68 1.92 3.85 -8.17
C ASN A 68 2.34 2.39 -8.24
N ASN A 69 2.63 1.89 -9.45
CA ASN A 69 3.06 0.52 -9.67
C ASN A 69 2.18 -0.51 -8.95
N LYS A 70 0.85 -0.30 -9.01
CA LYS A 70 -0.19 -1.22 -8.49
C LYS A 70 -0.07 -1.62 -7.01
N GLY A 71 0.61 -0.82 -6.18
CA GLY A 71 0.71 -1.13 -4.75
C GLY A 71 1.85 -0.45 -4.01
N ARG A 72 2.58 0.47 -4.66
CA ARG A 72 3.40 1.45 -3.94
C ARG A 72 2.53 2.64 -3.57
N ALA A 73 2.64 3.08 -2.32
CA ALA A 73 1.71 4.03 -1.75
C ALA A 73 2.45 5.18 -1.06
N ALA A 74 2.09 6.41 -1.40
CA ALA A 74 2.14 7.54 -0.49
C ALA A 74 0.80 7.56 0.29
N GLY A 75 0.67 6.62 1.23
CA GLY A 75 -0.62 6.23 1.82
C GLY A 75 -1.20 7.23 2.83
N ARG A 76 -0.37 7.74 3.75
CA ARG A 76 -0.84 8.47 4.94
C ARG A 76 -1.05 9.96 4.71
N SER A 77 -1.78 10.58 5.63
CA SER A 77 -2.04 12.04 5.70
C SER A 77 -3.05 12.59 4.68
N GLY A 78 -3.86 11.72 4.05
CA GLY A 78 -4.95 12.16 3.17
C GLY A 78 -4.48 12.85 1.88
N LEU A 79 -3.25 12.60 1.42
CA LEU A 79 -2.72 13.24 0.21
C LEU A 79 -3.51 12.84 -1.05
N GLY A 80 -4.14 11.67 -1.05
CA GLY A 80 -5.08 11.27 -2.10
C GLY A 80 -6.28 12.22 -2.20
N ALA A 81 -6.85 12.65 -1.06
CA ALA A 81 -7.97 13.58 -1.01
C ALA A 81 -7.55 14.99 -1.47
N VAL A 82 -6.33 15.43 -1.11
CA VAL A 82 -5.80 16.69 -1.61
C VAL A 82 -5.69 16.65 -3.14
N MET A 83 -5.15 15.57 -3.69
CA MET A 83 -5.04 15.39 -5.14
C MET A 83 -6.41 15.30 -5.83
N GLY A 84 -7.36 14.55 -5.26
CA GLY A 84 -8.73 14.44 -5.73
C GLY A 84 -9.52 15.74 -5.68
N SER A 85 -9.33 16.56 -4.64
CA SER A 85 -9.98 17.89 -4.51
C SER A 85 -9.62 18.85 -5.64
N LYS A 86 -8.48 18.63 -6.29
CA LYS A 86 -8.01 19.39 -7.45
C LYS A 86 -8.52 18.84 -8.78
N LYS A 87 -9.28 17.75 -8.75
CA LYS A 87 -9.67 16.92 -9.91
C LYS A 87 -8.44 16.45 -10.71
N LEU A 88 -7.33 16.18 -10.04
CA LEU A 88 -6.13 15.64 -10.64
C LEU A 88 -6.11 14.11 -10.44
N LYS A 89 -6.40 13.34 -11.49
CA LYS A 89 -6.51 11.89 -11.42
C LYS A 89 -5.14 11.20 -11.35
N ALA A 90 -4.17 11.70 -12.11
CA ALA A 90 -2.86 11.08 -12.22
C ALA A 90 -1.75 12.07 -12.60
N VAL A 91 -0.51 11.65 -12.39
CA VAL A 91 0.71 12.21 -12.96
C VAL A 91 1.45 11.09 -13.67
N ALA A 92 1.58 11.23 -14.99
CA ALA A 92 2.29 10.31 -15.87
C ALA A 92 3.60 10.95 -16.34
N VAL A 93 4.70 10.21 -16.24
CA VAL A 93 6.04 10.72 -16.57
C VAL A 93 6.76 9.74 -17.49
N LYS A 94 7.30 10.27 -18.60
CA LYS A 94 8.17 9.56 -19.53
C LYS A 94 9.40 10.41 -19.79
N GLY A 95 10.59 9.83 -19.65
CA GLY A 95 11.79 10.56 -20.03
C GLY A 95 13.06 9.74 -19.99
N ASN A 96 14.02 10.16 -20.79
CA ASN A 96 15.34 9.52 -20.89
C ASN A 96 16.50 10.51 -20.68
N MET A 97 16.20 11.73 -20.22
CA MET A 97 17.19 12.76 -19.97
C MET A 97 18.27 12.29 -18.99
N LYS A 98 19.53 12.60 -19.29
CA LYS A 98 20.65 12.28 -18.40
C LYS A 98 20.59 13.16 -17.16
N ILE A 99 20.57 12.53 -15.99
CA ILE A 99 20.70 13.25 -14.70
C ILE A 99 22.16 13.71 -14.56
N PRO A 100 22.44 15.03 -14.48
CA PRO A 100 23.80 15.51 -14.28
C PRO A 100 24.29 15.15 -12.87
N ILE A 101 25.49 14.57 -12.78
CA ILE A 101 26.15 14.22 -11.52
C ILE A 101 27.43 15.04 -11.45
N ALA A 102 27.57 15.88 -10.42
CA ALA A 102 28.70 16.79 -10.28
C ALA A 102 30.06 16.05 -10.25
N ASP A 103 30.14 14.91 -9.57
CA ASP A 103 31.32 14.04 -9.55
C ASP A 103 30.92 12.57 -9.75
N GLU A 104 30.92 12.13 -11.01
CA GLU A 104 30.58 10.74 -11.37
C GLU A 104 31.55 9.72 -10.75
N LYS A 105 32.84 10.06 -10.60
CA LYS A 105 33.87 9.13 -10.10
C LYS A 105 33.63 8.89 -8.61
N ARG A 106 33.43 9.95 -7.83
CA ARG A 106 33.14 9.87 -6.40
C ARG A 106 31.81 9.18 -6.15
N ALA A 107 30.75 9.49 -6.91
CA ALA A 107 29.46 8.82 -6.78
C ALA A 107 29.56 7.31 -7.03
N LYS A 108 30.34 6.88 -8.05
CA LYS A 108 30.61 5.46 -8.32
C LYS A 108 31.39 4.80 -7.17
N GLN A 109 32.40 5.47 -6.63
CA GLN A 109 33.20 4.97 -5.50
C GLN A 109 32.35 4.78 -4.24
N LEU A 110 31.56 5.79 -3.86
CA LEU A 110 30.69 5.74 -2.67
C LEU A 110 29.64 4.64 -2.81
N ARG A 111 29.02 4.50 -4.00
CA ARG A 111 28.06 3.42 -4.23
C ARG A 111 28.69 2.04 -4.02
N ARG A 112 29.91 1.79 -4.54
CA ARG A 112 30.60 0.51 -4.33
C ARG A 112 30.90 0.26 -2.85
N LYS A 113 31.39 1.28 -2.15
CA LYS A 113 31.68 1.21 -0.71
C LYS A 113 30.42 0.81 0.07
N TYR A 114 29.36 1.60 -0.03
CA TYR A 114 28.15 1.39 0.76
C TYR A 114 27.39 0.12 0.37
N LEU A 115 27.39 -0.28 -0.91
CA LEU A 115 26.84 -1.58 -1.30
C LEU A 115 27.57 -2.75 -0.62
N GLY A 116 28.88 -2.64 -0.39
CA GLY A 116 29.64 -3.64 0.37
C GLY A 116 29.33 -3.65 1.87
N GLU A 117 28.92 -2.51 2.43
CA GLU A 117 28.57 -2.36 3.85
C GLU A 117 27.13 -2.80 4.18
N LEU A 118 26.26 -2.99 3.17
CA LEU A 118 24.87 -3.47 3.33
C LEU A 118 24.75 -4.94 3.78
N SER A 119 25.85 -5.58 4.19
CA SER A 119 25.94 -7.00 4.56
C SER A 119 25.56 -7.31 6.01
N GLN A 120 24.88 -6.39 6.71
CA GLN A 120 24.48 -6.60 8.11
C GLN A 120 23.38 -7.66 8.24
N PRO A 121 23.31 -8.42 9.35
CA PRO A 121 22.30 -9.48 9.53
C PRO A 121 20.86 -9.02 9.31
N ILE A 122 20.49 -7.85 9.82
CA ILE A 122 19.15 -7.27 9.66
C ILE A 122 18.83 -6.92 8.20
N ALA A 123 19.84 -6.51 7.42
CA ALA A 123 19.70 -6.28 6.00
C ALA A 123 19.35 -7.58 5.25
N GLY A 124 19.88 -8.72 5.71
CA GLY A 124 19.54 -10.05 5.22
C GLY A 124 18.07 -10.42 5.44
N ILE A 125 17.50 -10.08 6.60
CA ILE A 125 16.09 -10.34 6.92
C ILE A 125 15.17 -9.58 5.96
N PHE A 126 15.33 -8.26 5.85
CA PHE A 126 14.52 -7.45 4.92
C PHE A 126 14.74 -7.85 3.47
N LYS A 127 15.97 -8.21 3.10
CA LYS A 127 16.28 -8.71 1.76
C LYS A 127 15.54 -10.01 1.48
N ASN A 128 15.47 -10.94 2.42
CA ASN A 128 14.93 -12.28 2.19
C ASN A 128 13.40 -12.32 2.32
N PHE A 129 12.85 -11.64 3.30
CA PHE A 129 11.47 -11.79 3.76
C PHE A 129 10.65 -10.49 3.66
N GLY A 130 11.33 -9.35 3.58
CA GLY A 130 10.69 -8.03 3.69
C GLY A 130 10.25 -7.74 5.12
N THR A 131 9.36 -6.75 5.25
CA THR A 131 8.85 -6.32 6.57
C THR A 131 8.01 -7.36 7.32
N PRO A 132 7.28 -8.30 6.69
CA PRO A 132 6.47 -9.30 7.42
C PRO A 132 7.23 -10.20 8.39
N ALA A 133 8.56 -10.25 8.29
CA ALA A 133 9.43 -11.03 9.16
C ALA A 133 9.27 -10.73 10.67
N PHE A 134 8.69 -9.58 11.03
CA PHE A 134 8.56 -9.15 12.41
C PHE A 134 7.13 -9.20 12.96
N THR A 135 6.12 -9.55 12.14
CA THR A 135 4.69 -9.43 12.50
C THR A 135 4.33 -10.10 13.83
N ALA A 136 4.59 -11.42 13.96
CA ALA A 136 4.26 -12.16 15.16
C ALA A 136 5.08 -11.70 16.38
N GLN A 137 6.38 -11.46 16.19
CA GLN A 137 7.26 -11.01 17.25
C GLN A 137 6.80 -9.67 17.85
N MET A 138 6.41 -8.71 17.01
CA MET A 138 6.02 -7.37 17.46
C MET A 138 4.66 -7.38 18.16
N ALA A 139 3.71 -8.22 17.73
CA ALA A 139 2.47 -8.43 18.45
C ALA A 139 2.70 -9.05 19.84
N HIS A 140 3.55 -10.07 19.93
CA HIS A 140 3.88 -10.71 21.22
C HIS A 140 4.65 -9.80 22.18
N SER A 141 5.52 -8.93 21.66
CA SER A 141 6.27 -7.98 22.50
C SER A 141 5.46 -6.75 22.91
N GLY A 142 4.25 -6.56 22.37
CA GLY A 142 3.43 -5.36 22.59
C GLY A 142 3.87 -4.13 21.80
N ASP A 143 4.66 -4.31 20.73
CA ASP A 143 5.07 -3.22 19.83
C ASP A 143 4.11 -3.05 18.63
N SER A 144 3.28 -4.07 18.34
CA SER A 144 2.14 -3.97 17.43
C SER A 144 0.82 -3.83 18.19
N PRO A 145 -0.19 -3.15 17.61
CA PRO A 145 -1.52 -3.13 18.20
C PRO A 145 -2.15 -4.53 18.24
N VAL A 146 -2.79 -4.84 19.37
CA VAL A 146 -3.63 -6.01 19.56
C VAL A 146 -4.96 -5.54 20.10
N LYS A 147 -6.07 -5.93 19.45
CA LYS A 147 -7.44 -5.57 19.88
C LYS A 147 -7.62 -4.06 20.14
N ASN A 148 -7.35 -3.24 19.12
CA ASN A 148 -7.30 -1.77 19.22
C ASN A 148 -6.47 -1.23 20.40
N TRP A 149 -5.26 -1.77 20.60
CA TRP A 149 -4.36 -1.45 21.73
C TRP A 149 -4.86 -1.82 23.13
N GLY A 150 -6.03 -2.46 23.26
CA GLY A 150 -6.56 -2.94 24.53
C GLY A 150 -6.09 -4.34 24.93
N GLY A 151 -5.54 -5.11 23.98
CA GLY A 151 -5.15 -6.50 24.18
C GLY A 151 -3.65 -6.73 24.38
N VAL A 152 -3.31 -7.94 24.82
CA VAL A 152 -1.95 -8.46 24.99
C VAL A 152 -1.74 -9.60 24.00
N GLY A 153 -0.78 -9.50 23.10
CA GLY A 153 -0.61 -10.44 21.98
C GLY A 153 -0.54 -11.91 22.40
N VAL A 154 0.23 -12.23 23.44
CA VAL A 154 0.37 -13.62 23.94
C VAL A 154 -0.89 -14.17 24.64
N VAL A 155 -1.87 -13.32 24.95
CA VAL A 155 -3.12 -13.70 25.63
C VAL A 155 -4.30 -13.65 24.67
N ASP A 156 -4.51 -12.50 24.02
CA ASP A 156 -5.69 -12.22 23.20
C ASP A 156 -5.52 -12.66 21.74
N PHE A 157 -4.30 -12.89 21.28
CA PHE A 157 -4.03 -13.32 19.90
C PHE A 157 -2.91 -14.39 19.80
N PRO A 158 -3.05 -15.55 20.47
CA PRO A 158 -2.01 -16.57 20.55
C PRO A 158 -1.65 -17.19 19.19
N ASP A 159 -2.56 -17.13 18.21
CA ASP A 159 -2.39 -17.71 16.89
C ASP A 159 -1.84 -16.71 15.84
N VAL A 160 -1.18 -15.62 16.28
CA VAL A 160 -0.61 -14.60 15.37
C VAL A 160 0.36 -15.16 14.32
N GLU A 161 0.97 -16.32 14.59
CA GLU A 161 1.86 -16.99 13.63
C GLU A 161 1.15 -17.38 12.32
N LEU A 162 -0.19 -17.53 12.33
CA LEU A 162 -1.00 -17.79 11.13
C LEU A 162 -0.99 -16.62 10.12
N ILE A 163 -0.61 -15.42 10.57
CA ILE A 163 -0.38 -14.24 9.72
C ILE A 163 1.09 -13.80 9.75
N GLY A 164 1.95 -14.63 10.34
CA GLY A 164 3.38 -14.40 10.51
C GLY A 164 4.17 -14.62 9.23
N LEU A 165 5.49 -14.83 9.38
CA LEU A 165 6.41 -14.92 8.25
C LEU A 165 6.06 -16.08 7.31
N ASP A 166 5.91 -17.29 7.83
CA ASP A 166 5.83 -18.49 7.00
C ASP A 166 4.56 -18.51 6.13
N PRO A 167 3.34 -18.23 6.65
CA PRO A 167 2.13 -18.16 5.82
C PRO A 167 2.22 -17.09 4.72
N VAL A 168 2.81 -15.93 5.03
CA VAL A 168 3.04 -14.88 4.03
C VAL A 168 3.98 -15.38 2.92
N MET A 169 5.07 -16.06 3.28
CA MET A 169 6.05 -16.53 2.31
C MET A 169 5.53 -17.69 1.47
N GLU A 170 4.69 -18.58 2.03
CA GLU A 170 4.02 -19.65 1.29
C GLU A 170 3.08 -19.12 0.21
N ARG A 171 2.41 -17.98 0.49
CA ARG A 171 1.52 -17.31 -0.47
C ARG A 171 2.27 -16.42 -1.47
N GLN A 172 3.56 -16.13 -1.26
CA GLN A 172 4.36 -15.32 -2.18
C GLN A 172 4.73 -16.12 -3.45
N SER A 173 4.41 -15.56 -4.62
CA SER A 173 4.73 -16.15 -5.93
C SER A 173 6.05 -15.64 -6.52
N LYS A 174 6.37 -14.36 -6.30
CA LYS A 174 7.55 -13.71 -6.89
C LYS A 174 8.05 -12.54 -6.04
N LYS A 175 9.36 -12.35 -5.98
CA LYS A 175 9.97 -11.15 -5.36
C LYS A 175 10.22 -10.05 -6.38
N PHE A 176 10.20 -8.80 -5.92
CA PHE A 176 10.54 -7.65 -6.75
C PHE A 176 11.25 -6.55 -5.95
N ALA A 177 11.93 -5.67 -6.68
CA ALA A 177 12.63 -4.52 -6.12
C ALA A 177 12.12 -3.21 -6.70
N CYS A 178 12.12 -2.16 -5.88
CA CYS A 178 12.00 -0.78 -6.36
C CYS A 178 13.19 -0.42 -7.27
N TYR A 179 13.06 0.69 -8.00
CA TYR A 179 14.08 1.16 -8.92
C TYR A 179 15.49 1.21 -8.28
N ARG A 180 16.41 0.41 -8.83
CA ARG A 180 17.82 0.27 -8.38
C ARG A 180 18.02 -0.15 -6.92
N CYS A 181 16.99 -0.67 -6.24
CA CYS A 181 17.10 -1.12 -4.87
C CYS A 181 17.80 -2.51 -4.81
N PRO A 182 18.87 -2.67 -4.01
CA PRO A 182 19.59 -3.95 -3.91
C PRO A 182 18.90 -4.98 -2.98
N PHE A 183 17.85 -4.58 -2.26
CA PHE A 183 17.15 -5.44 -1.30
C PHE A 183 16.05 -6.27 -1.95
N GLY A 184 15.09 -5.60 -2.61
CA GLY A 184 13.91 -6.28 -3.14
C GLY A 184 13.03 -6.90 -2.05
N CYS A 185 12.64 -6.09 -1.05
CA CYS A 185 11.76 -6.52 0.05
C CYS A 185 10.31 -6.85 -0.39
N GLY A 186 9.92 -6.38 -1.58
CA GLY A 186 8.58 -6.55 -2.11
C GLY A 186 8.35 -7.95 -2.68
N GLY A 187 7.09 -8.35 -2.70
CA GLY A 187 6.65 -9.59 -3.31
C GLY A 187 5.28 -9.45 -3.96
N HIS A 188 4.97 -10.36 -4.86
CA HIS A 188 3.63 -10.58 -5.38
C HIS A 188 3.10 -11.91 -4.84
N MET A 189 1.79 -11.99 -4.66
CA MET A 189 1.10 -13.14 -4.09
C MET A 189 0.56 -14.06 -5.18
N LYS A 190 0.34 -15.32 -4.82
CA LYS A 190 -0.47 -16.28 -5.59
C LYS A 190 -1.93 -15.84 -5.59
N ALA A 191 -2.72 -16.24 -6.58
CA ALA A 191 -4.16 -16.00 -6.59
C ALA A 191 -4.81 -16.63 -5.36
N GLY A 192 -5.79 -15.92 -4.78
CA GLY A 192 -6.55 -16.37 -3.62
C GLY A 192 -7.28 -17.69 -3.87
N THR A 193 -7.41 -18.47 -2.81
CA THR A 193 -8.11 -19.77 -2.79
C THR A 193 -9.30 -19.77 -1.84
N GLU A 194 -9.24 -18.99 -0.78
CA GLU A 194 -10.34 -18.77 0.17
C GLU A 194 -11.04 -17.43 -0.10
N TYR A 195 -10.26 -16.37 -0.35
CA TYR A 195 -10.77 -15.05 -0.71
C TYR A 195 -10.39 -14.71 -2.16
N GLU A 196 -11.34 -14.18 -2.94
CA GLU A 196 -11.08 -13.91 -4.35
C GLU A 196 -10.18 -12.68 -4.55
N TYR A 197 -8.93 -12.88 -4.92
CA TYR A 197 -8.03 -11.84 -5.42
C TYR A 197 -7.08 -12.42 -6.49
N GLU A 198 -6.70 -11.59 -7.45
CA GLU A 198 -5.90 -12.02 -8.60
C GLU A 198 -4.45 -12.35 -8.20
N ALA A 199 -3.84 -13.29 -8.93
CA ALA A 199 -2.39 -13.48 -8.85
C ALA A 199 -1.68 -12.17 -9.22
N GLY A 200 -0.64 -11.82 -8.47
CA GLY A 200 0.05 -10.55 -8.66
C GLY A 200 -0.27 -9.48 -7.63
N ALA A 201 -1.27 -9.70 -6.76
CA ALA A 201 -1.53 -8.82 -5.61
C ALA A 201 -0.23 -8.58 -4.81
N HIS A 202 -0.04 -7.35 -4.31
CA HIS A 202 1.16 -7.01 -3.57
C HIS A 202 1.20 -7.74 -2.22
N LYS A 203 2.38 -8.26 -1.86
CA LYS A 203 2.63 -8.82 -0.54
C LYS A 203 2.36 -7.73 0.51
N PRO A 204 1.47 -7.98 1.49
CA PRO A 204 1.23 -7.00 2.54
C PRO A 204 2.52 -6.74 3.32
N GLU A 205 2.74 -5.48 3.69
CA GLU A 205 3.83 -5.08 4.58
C GLU A 205 3.41 -5.35 6.04
N TYR A 206 4.38 -5.36 6.96
CA TYR A 206 4.19 -5.54 8.41
C TYR A 206 3.02 -4.71 8.96
N GLU A 207 2.93 -3.44 8.57
CA GLU A 207 1.89 -2.54 9.06
C GLU A 207 0.51 -2.99 8.59
N THR A 208 0.39 -3.52 7.38
CA THR A 208 -0.90 -4.03 6.87
C THR A 208 -1.30 -5.30 7.58
N LEU A 209 -0.35 -6.22 7.82
CA LEU A 209 -0.57 -7.44 8.60
C LEU A 209 -0.98 -7.11 10.04
N SER A 210 -0.33 -6.14 10.68
CA SER A 210 -0.66 -5.74 12.04
C SER A 210 -2.04 -5.09 12.12
N MET A 211 -2.35 -4.17 11.19
CA MET A 211 -3.55 -3.34 11.28
C MET A 211 -4.84 -4.05 10.87
N PHE A 212 -4.77 -5.07 10.02
CA PHE A 212 -5.91 -5.92 9.67
C PHE A 212 -5.87 -7.30 10.32
N GLY A 213 -4.77 -7.65 10.98
CA GLY A 213 -4.58 -8.91 11.68
C GLY A 213 -4.67 -8.72 13.18
N SER A 214 -3.52 -8.54 13.85
CA SER A 214 -3.45 -8.45 15.32
C SER A 214 -4.34 -7.36 15.91
N ASN A 215 -4.43 -6.19 15.26
CA ASN A 215 -5.27 -5.09 15.70
C ASN A 215 -6.77 -5.44 15.72
N CYS A 216 -7.20 -6.37 14.86
CA CYS A 216 -8.59 -6.83 14.70
C CYS A 216 -8.83 -8.25 15.21
N LEU A 217 -7.82 -8.93 15.77
CA LEU A 217 -7.80 -10.37 16.10
C LEU A 217 -8.12 -11.30 14.92
N ASN A 218 -7.79 -10.89 13.69
CA ASN A 218 -8.00 -11.67 12.48
C ASN A 218 -6.73 -12.46 12.13
N ASN A 219 -6.82 -13.79 12.15
CA ASN A 219 -5.71 -14.70 11.86
C ASN A 219 -5.74 -15.29 10.45
N ASN A 220 -6.59 -14.77 9.55
CA ASN A 220 -6.70 -15.26 8.19
C ASN A 220 -5.80 -14.48 7.22
N ILE A 221 -4.73 -15.12 6.74
CA ILE A 221 -3.78 -14.47 5.83
C ILE A 221 -4.38 -14.09 4.47
N GLU A 222 -5.31 -14.88 3.92
CA GLU A 222 -5.92 -14.59 2.62
C GLU A 222 -6.90 -13.41 2.69
N SER A 223 -7.63 -13.25 3.80
CA SER A 223 -8.48 -12.09 4.03
C SER A 223 -7.63 -10.80 4.14
N ILE A 224 -6.46 -10.87 4.80
CA ILE A 224 -5.53 -9.73 4.90
C ILE A 224 -4.94 -9.38 3.53
N ILE A 225 -4.56 -10.38 2.72
CA ILE A 225 -4.09 -10.11 1.35
C ILE A 225 -5.20 -9.48 0.51
N LYS A 226 -6.44 -9.96 0.65
CA LYS A 226 -7.60 -9.41 -0.07
C LYS A 226 -7.85 -7.94 0.30
N VAL A 227 -7.88 -7.61 1.60
CA VAL A 227 -8.12 -6.21 2.01
C VAL A 227 -6.94 -5.30 1.66
N ALA A 228 -5.71 -5.83 1.64
CA ALA A 228 -4.55 -5.09 1.12
C ALA A 228 -4.70 -4.76 -0.38
N ASP A 229 -5.16 -5.72 -1.19
CA ASP A 229 -5.44 -5.50 -2.63
C ASP A 229 -6.55 -4.45 -2.83
N ILE A 230 -7.63 -4.55 -2.05
CA ILE A 230 -8.70 -3.53 -2.05
C ILE A 230 -8.13 -2.16 -1.72
N CYS A 231 -7.33 -2.03 -0.65
CA CYS A 231 -6.73 -0.75 -0.28
C CYS A 231 -5.85 -0.19 -1.40
N ASN A 232 -5.04 -1.04 -2.04
CA ASN A 232 -4.18 -0.62 -3.14
C ASN A 232 -4.99 -0.12 -4.35
N ARG A 233 -6.04 -0.83 -4.74
CA ARG A 233 -6.92 -0.47 -5.87
C ARG A 233 -7.68 0.83 -5.60
N TYR A 234 -8.30 0.94 -4.44
CA TYR A 234 -9.10 2.12 -4.07
C TYR A 234 -8.24 3.31 -3.67
N GLY A 235 -6.96 3.10 -3.33
CA GLY A 235 -6.01 4.13 -2.91
C GLY A 235 -6.15 4.50 -1.43
N LEU A 236 -6.38 3.53 -0.54
CA LEU A 236 -6.54 3.73 0.90
C LEU A 236 -5.25 3.42 1.67
N ASP A 237 -5.01 4.19 2.74
CA ASP A 237 -4.02 3.88 3.76
C ASP A 237 -4.46 2.65 4.57
N THR A 238 -3.70 1.56 4.45
CA THR A 238 -3.98 0.32 5.18
C THR A 238 -3.94 0.50 6.69
N ILE A 239 -3.11 1.42 7.20
CA ILE A 239 -3.01 1.66 8.63
C ILE A 239 -4.27 2.33 9.14
N SER A 240 -4.62 3.48 8.56
CA SER A 240 -5.81 4.22 9.01
C SER A 240 -7.10 3.45 8.74
N ALA A 241 -7.17 2.66 7.65
CA ALA A 241 -8.30 1.78 7.38
C ALA A 241 -8.44 0.69 8.46
N GLY A 242 -7.37 -0.06 8.77
CA GLY A 242 -7.40 -1.08 9.82
C GLY A 242 -7.69 -0.50 11.20
N ALA A 243 -7.15 0.68 11.53
CA ALA A 243 -7.45 1.39 12.78
C ALA A 243 -8.94 1.78 12.88
N THR A 244 -9.52 2.30 11.78
CA THR A 244 -10.93 2.69 11.73
C THR A 244 -11.83 1.48 11.94
N ILE A 245 -11.49 0.34 11.34
CA ILE A 245 -12.24 -0.91 11.51
C ILE A 245 -12.14 -1.42 12.94
N ALA A 246 -10.95 -1.48 13.53
CA ALA A 246 -10.78 -1.94 14.90
C ALA A 246 -11.52 -1.04 15.91
N PHE A 247 -11.52 0.27 15.69
CA PHE A 247 -12.32 1.20 16.49
C PHE A 247 -13.84 0.94 16.35
N ALA A 248 -14.31 0.64 15.14
CA ALA A 248 -15.71 0.27 14.92
C ALA A 248 -16.07 -1.06 15.63
N ILE A 249 -15.19 -2.06 15.59
CA ILE A 249 -15.36 -3.32 16.32
C ILE A 249 -15.46 -3.06 17.84
N GLU A 250 -14.58 -2.23 18.40
CA GLU A 250 -14.63 -1.88 19.83
C GLU A 250 -15.91 -1.11 20.18
N CYS A 251 -16.34 -0.17 19.33
CA CYS A 251 -17.62 0.52 19.51
C CYS A 251 -18.80 -0.46 19.51
N TYR A 252 -18.77 -1.48 18.65
CA TYR A 252 -19.80 -2.52 18.60
C TYR A 252 -19.78 -3.41 19.84
N GLU A 253 -18.60 -3.86 20.29
CA GLU A 253 -18.42 -4.63 21.54
C GLU A 253 -18.99 -3.88 22.76
N ASN A 254 -18.84 -2.55 22.78
CA ASN A 254 -19.34 -1.69 23.85
C ASN A 254 -20.78 -1.18 23.64
N GLY A 255 -21.47 -1.62 22.59
CA GLY A 255 -22.86 -1.23 22.28
C GLY A 255 -23.04 0.25 21.90
N ILE A 256 -21.97 0.94 21.49
CA ILE A 256 -22.01 2.32 20.98
C ILE A 256 -22.61 2.34 19.56
N ILE A 257 -22.27 1.33 18.75
CA ILE A 257 -22.91 1.08 17.45
C ILE A 257 -23.53 -0.32 17.46
N THR A 258 -24.49 -0.54 16.57
CA THR A 258 -25.27 -1.78 16.48
C THR A 258 -25.31 -2.30 15.04
N LYS A 259 -25.93 -3.47 14.82
CA LYS A 259 -26.15 -4.00 13.46
C LYS A 259 -26.90 -3.03 12.54
N ALA A 260 -27.72 -2.15 13.11
CA ALA A 260 -28.45 -1.16 12.34
C ALA A 260 -27.53 -0.10 11.73
N ASP A 261 -26.36 0.14 12.33
CA ASP A 261 -25.36 1.12 11.89
C ASP A 261 -24.34 0.52 10.90
N THR A 262 -24.35 -0.81 10.74
CA THR A 262 -23.33 -1.58 10.00
C THR A 262 -23.93 -2.40 8.85
N ASP A 263 -25.10 -1.99 8.34
CA ASP A 263 -25.84 -2.72 7.30
C ASP A 263 -26.06 -4.21 7.61
N GLY A 264 -26.22 -4.54 8.90
CA GLY A 264 -26.43 -5.90 9.38
C GLY A 264 -25.16 -6.69 9.72
N ILE A 265 -23.96 -6.14 9.49
CA ILE A 265 -22.69 -6.81 9.77
C ILE A 265 -22.45 -6.87 11.28
N GLU A 266 -22.14 -8.08 11.78
CA GLU A 266 -21.67 -8.26 13.15
C GLU A 266 -20.20 -7.87 13.26
N MET A 267 -19.91 -6.72 13.86
CA MET A 267 -18.53 -6.22 14.01
C MET A 267 -17.88 -6.82 15.26
N THR A 268 -17.65 -8.13 15.27
CA THR A 268 -16.96 -8.84 16.35
C THR A 268 -15.47 -9.01 16.06
N TRP A 269 -14.64 -9.08 17.11
CA TRP A 269 -13.22 -9.36 16.96
C TRP A 269 -12.97 -10.69 16.22
N GLY A 270 -12.06 -10.68 15.24
CA GLY A 270 -11.70 -11.83 14.42
C GLY A 270 -12.66 -12.14 13.26
N ASN A 271 -13.71 -11.34 13.04
CA ASN A 271 -14.64 -11.48 11.91
C ASN A 271 -14.20 -10.63 10.70
#